data_AF-A0A0K0FW06-F1
#
_entry.id   AF-A0A0K0FW06-F1
#
_cell.length_a   1.000
_cell.length_b   1.000
_cell.length_c   1.000
_cell.angle_alpha   90.00
_cell.angle_beta   90.00
_cell.angle_gamma   90.00
#
_symmetry.space_group_name_H-M   'P 1'
#
loop_
_entity.id
_entity.type
_entity.pdbx_description
1 polymer ?
#
loop_
_entity_poly.entity_id
_entity_poly.type
_entity_poly.pdbx_seq_one_letter_code
_entity_poly.pdbx_strand_id
1 'polypeptide(L)'
;MRNLLIFSLIKCYLFHLIKCNGFGDEIVDTSIHEYRGYYRREHSLIKPYHSSSFHVPYWELMGDTEVNNGEIRLTRNEQGKSGVIYNKSPVLSRDWEITLSFSVTGTKGKLHGDGMAIWYVKEINRGSAFGLISKFKGLGIFLDTYHNGNKGSDYQFPLIYGMVNDGTKEYNIDNDGSSTRLGYKSCSAYFRNKKKGSTNLLLRYFNNTISIYTDIDGEGKWKKCFNIDNVLLPIGYHFAISGHTGDLHDTHDILSFRMYELDFVRPDKGNEISSYDIIPQYLDEKENEIKSIREDNFSSGLKIFILFFIMILVMCFAIYYGLEYYKNRIEKSHKRFY
;
A
#
# COMPACT_ATOMS: atom_id res chain seq x y z
N MET A 1 27.79 30.41 -42.35
CA MET A 1 27.86 29.73 -41.03
C MET A 1 26.61 29.92 -40.14
N ARG A 2 25.52 30.61 -40.55
CA ARG A 2 24.27 30.73 -39.73
C ARG A 2 23.21 29.63 -39.96
N ASN A 3 23.26 28.92 -41.10
CA ASN A 3 22.24 27.91 -41.45
C ASN A 3 22.51 26.49 -40.90
N LEU A 4 23.73 26.18 -40.44
CA LEU A 4 24.07 24.87 -39.87
C LEU A 4 23.66 24.74 -38.39
N LEU A 5 23.61 25.84 -37.65
CA LEU A 5 23.21 25.85 -36.24
C LEU A 5 21.68 25.66 -36.07
N ILE A 6 20.87 26.16 -37.01
CA ILE A 6 19.41 26.01 -36.97
C ILE A 6 18.99 24.56 -37.24
N PHE A 7 19.63 23.87 -38.18
CA PHE A 7 19.38 22.44 -38.43
C PHE A 7 19.83 21.52 -37.27
N SER A 8 20.88 21.89 -36.53
CA SER A 8 21.31 21.17 -35.32
C SER A 8 20.35 21.36 -34.14
N LEU A 9 19.83 22.58 -33.96
CA LEU A 9 18.87 22.87 -32.90
C LEU A 9 17.51 22.22 -33.17
N ILE A 10 17.05 22.17 -34.42
CA ILE A 10 15.82 21.47 -34.81
C ILE A 10 15.99 19.95 -34.65
N LYS A 11 17.16 19.36 -34.97
CA LYS A 11 17.43 17.94 -34.67
C LYS A 11 17.47 17.65 -33.17
N CYS A 12 18.02 18.52 -32.33
CA CYS A 12 17.95 18.35 -30.88
C CYS A 12 16.52 18.49 -30.34
N TYR A 13 15.72 19.42 -30.86
CA TYR A 13 14.32 19.58 -30.46
C TYR A 13 13.44 18.41 -30.93
N LEU A 14 13.69 17.88 -32.14
CA LEU A 14 12.98 16.70 -32.67
C LEU A 14 13.42 15.41 -31.96
N PHE A 15 14.69 15.28 -31.55
CA PHE A 15 15.15 14.16 -30.72
C PHE A 15 14.63 14.23 -29.27
N HIS A 16 14.34 15.42 -28.74
CA HIS A 16 13.66 15.57 -27.44
C HIS A 16 12.14 15.36 -27.54
N LEU A 17 11.51 15.69 -28.67
CA LEU A 17 10.07 15.46 -28.86
C LEU A 17 9.72 13.99 -29.17
N ILE A 18 10.66 13.18 -29.68
CA ILE A 18 10.42 11.76 -30.00
C ILE A 18 10.62 10.82 -28.78
N LYS A 19 11.12 11.33 -27.64
CA LYS A 19 11.25 10.55 -26.38
C LYS A 19 10.08 10.70 -25.40
N CYS A 20 8.93 11.19 -25.86
CA CYS A 20 7.66 11.17 -25.10
C CYS A 20 6.61 10.24 -25.73
N ASN A 21 7.04 9.12 -26.34
CA ASN A 21 6.14 7.97 -26.50
C ASN A 21 6.19 7.18 -25.20
N GLY A 22 5.02 7.08 -24.55
CA GLY A 22 4.85 6.57 -23.19
C GLY A 22 5.67 5.32 -22.91
N PHE A 23 6.48 5.38 -21.84
CA PHE A 23 6.98 4.18 -21.20
C PHE A 23 5.75 3.39 -20.73
N GLY A 24 5.37 2.36 -21.49
CA GLY A 24 4.45 1.35 -21.01
C GLY A 24 4.99 0.75 -19.72
N ASP A 25 4.09 0.26 -18.87
CA ASP A 25 4.46 -0.48 -17.67
C ASP A 25 5.31 -1.71 -18.08
N GLU A 26 6.58 -1.72 -17.68
CA GLU A 26 7.61 -2.68 -18.14
C GLU A 26 7.21 -4.15 -17.91
N ILE A 27 6.31 -4.40 -16.96
CA ILE A 27 5.90 -5.77 -16.58
C ILE A 27 4.70 -6.23 -17.43
N VAL A 28 3.85 -5.33 -17.91
CA VAL A 28 2.64 -5.71 -18.66
C VAL A 28 3.02 -6.44 -19.95
N ASP A 29 2.29 -7.52 -20.26
CA ASP A 29 2.50 -8.40 -21.42
C ASP A 29 3.81 -9.21 -21.43
N THR A 30 4.70 -9.03 -20.44
CA THR A 30 5.87 -9.90 -20.24
C THR A 30 5.48 -11.27 -19.73
N SER A 31 6.36 -12.26 -19.91
CA SER A 31 6.07 -13.64 -19.51
C SER A 31 6.02 -13.79 -17.99
N ILE A 32 5.10 -14.63 -17.48
CA ILE A 32 5.10 -15.04 -16.06
C ILE A 32 6.36 -15.82 -15.65
N HIS A 33 7.11 -16.32 -16.63
CA HIS A 33 8.39 -17.01 -16.42
C HIS A 33 9.59 -16.06 -16.48
N GLU A 34 9.37 -14.79 -16.80
CA GLU A 34 10.39 -13.76 -16.76
C GLU A 34 10.52 -13.22 -15.33
N TYR A 35 11.72 -13.38 -14.75
CA TYR A 35 12.04 -12.96 -13.40
C TYR A 35 12.98 -11.77 -13.43
N ARG A 36 12.79 -10.85 -12.48
CA ARG A 36 13.60 -9.65 -12.30
C ARG A 36 14.27 -9.69 -10.94
N GLY A 37 15.58 -9.38 -10.89
CA GLY A 37 16.36 -9.37 -9.66
C GLY A 37 16.96 -10.72 -9.26
N TYR A 38 17.52 -10.78 -8.05
CA TYR A 38 18.22 -11.96 -7.53
C TYR A 38 17.29 -12.83 -6.71
N TYR A 39 17.19 -14.10 -7.08
CA TYR A 39 16.40 -15.09 -6.35
C TYR A 39 16.91 -15.31 -4.92
N ARG A 40 16.03 -15.14 -3.93
CA ARG A 40 16.32 -15.40 -2.51
C ARG A 40 15.67 -16.70 -2.07
N ARG A 41 16.48 -17.75 -1.91
CA ARG A 41 16.03 -19.11 -1.58
C ARG A 41 15.38 -19.17 -0.20
N GLU A 42 15.98 -18.49 0.76
CA GLU A 42 15.54 -18.38 2.14
C GLU A 42 14.15 -17.77 2.28
N HIS A 43 13.72 -16.95 1.32
CA HIS A 43 12.40 -16.32 1.26
C HIS A 43 11.46 -16.96 0.23
N SER A 44 11.71 -18.21 -0.18
CA SER A 44 10.96 -18.88 -1.26
C SER A 44 10.45 -20.28 -0.89
N LEU A 45 9.32 -20.67 -1.48
CA LEU A 45 8.67 -21.98 -1.44
C LEU A 45 8.55 -22.53 -2.87
N ILE A 46 9.23 -23.64 -3.16
CA ILE A 46 9.14 -24.32 -4.46
C ILE A 46 9.02 -25.83 -4.23
N LYS A 47 8.13 -26.48 -4.99
CA LYS A 47 7.99 -27.93 -5.03
C LYS A 47 9.29 -28.64 -5.46
N PRO A 48 9.54 -29.90 -5.06
CA PRO A 48 8.70 -30.71 -4.19
C PRO A 48 8.80 -30.29 -2.73
N TYR A 49 7.65 -30.21 -2.04
CA TYR A 49 7.62 -30.01 -0.60
C TYR A 49 7.69 -31.40 0.03
N HIS A 50 8.90 -31.85 0.36
CA HIS A 50 9.12 -33.20 0.90
C HIS A 50 8.30 -33.41 2.19
N SER A 51 7.37 -34.36 2.16
CA SER A 51 6.42 -34.68 3.25
C SER A 51 6.99 -35.59 4.34
N SER A 52 8.18 -36.18 4.13
CA SER A 52 8.80 -37.15 5.05
C SER A 52 9.25 -36.54 6.38
N SER A 53 9.35 -35.23 6.44
CA SER A 53 9.58 -34.46 7.66
C SER A 53 8.72 -33.24 7.49
N PHE A 54 7.80 -32.94 8.40
CA PHE A 54 6.90 -31.77 8.39
C PHE A 54 7.62 -30.40 8.36
N HIS A 55 8.89 -30.38 7.96
CA HIS A 55 9.81 -29.26 7.97
C HIS A 55 9.96 -28.71 6.55
N VAL A 56 9.41 -27.52 6.34
CA VAL A 56 9.69 -26.71 5.15
C VAL A 56 10.87 -25.79 5.49
N PRO A 57 12.04 -25.91 4.84
CA PRO A 57 13.20 -25.09 5.18
C PRO A 57 12.88 -23.59 5.20
N TYR A 58 13.33 -22.86 6.23
CA TYR A 58 13.07 -21.42 6.45
C TYR A 58 11.62 -21.01 6.75
N TRP A 59 10.66 -21.91 6.60
CA TRP A 59 9.24 -21.61 6.80
C TRP A 59 8.64 -22.42 7.94
N GLU A 60 7.65 -21.86 8.60
CA GLU A 60 6.91 -22.51 9.68
C GLU A 60 5.42 -22.46 9.41
N LEU A 61 4.75 -23.54 9.81
CA LEU A 61 3.33 -23.75 9.62
C LEU A 61 2.61 -23.50 10.95
N MET A 62 1.42 -22.91 10.87
CA MET A 62 0.52 -22.73 12.01
C MET A 62 -0.94 -23.05 11.60
N GLY A 63 -1.72 -23.55 12.57
CA GLY A 63 -3.13 -23.88 12.37
C GLY A 63 -3.36 -25.03 11.42
N ASP A 64 -4.37 -24.89 10.55
CA ASP A 64 -4.85 -25.95 9.66
C ASP A 64 -3.98 -26.16 8.40
N THR A 65 -2.75 -25.65 8.37
CA THR A 65 -1.89 -25.75 7.19
C THR A 65 -1.28 -27.14 7.05
N GLU A 66 -1.32 -27.68 5.82
CA GLU A 66 -0.87 -29.03 5.48
C GLU A 66 0.13 -28.99 4.32
N VAL A 67 1.16 -29.81 4.38
CA VAL A 67 2.17 -29.93 3.32
C VAL A 67 1.91 -31.18 2.50
N ASN A 68 1.73 -31.00 1.20
CA ASN A 68 1.64 -32.07 0.20
C ASN A 68 2.82 -31.96 -0.77
N ASN A 69 3.16 -33.04 -1.48
CA ASN A 69 4.33 -33.03 -2.38
C ASN A 69 4.27 -31.93 -3.46
N GLY A 70 3.07 -31.57 -3.92
CA GLY A 70 2.85 -30.58 -4.98
C GLY A 70 2.42 -29.20 -4.52
N GLU A 71 2.02 -29.04 -3.25
CA GLU A 71 1.41 -27.80 -2.74
C GLU A 71 1.43 -27.72 -1.22
N ILE A 72 1.25 -26.51 -0.71
CA ILE A 72 0.99 -26.24 0.69
C ILE A 72 -0.47 -25.77 0.80
N ARG A 73 -1.30 -26.55 1.49
CA ARG A 73 -2.71 -26.26 1.68
C ARG A 73 -2.89 -25.44 2.96
N LEU A 74 -3.43 -24.23 2.85
CA LEU A 74 -3.70 -23.36 3.99
C LEU A 74 -5.02 -23.73 4.67
N THR A 75 -6.07 -23.98 3.89
CA THR A 75 -7.36 -24.44 4.40
C THR A 75 -7.95 -25.48 3.47
N ARG A 76 -8.79 -26.34 4.03
CA ARG A 76 -9.66 -27.24 3.28
C ARG A 76 -11.00 -26.55 3.02
N ASN A 77 -11.78 -27.10 2.09
CA ASN A 77 -13.17 -26.71 1.85
C ASN A 77 -14.08 -27.20 3.00
N GLU A 78 -13.82 -26.68 4.21
CA GLU A 78 -14.49 -26.94 5.49
C GLU A 78 -14.65 -25.60 6.22
N GLN A 79 -15.67 -25.50 7.07
CA GLN A 79 -15.94 -24.27 7.84
C GLN A 79 -14.91 -24.05 8.95
N GLY A 80 -14.67 -22.80 9.31
CA GLY A 80 -13.89 -22.41 10.49
C GLY A 80 -12.41 -22.79 10.44
N LYS A 81 -11.80 -22.88 9.26
CA LYS A 81 -10.38 -23.21 9.09
C LYS A 81 -9.54 -21.96 9.01
N SER A 82 -8.35 -22.03 9.59
CA SER A 82 -7.36 -20.96 9.52
C SER A 82 -5.95 -21.52 9.52
N GLY A 83 -5.31 -21.43 8.35
CA GLY A 83 -3.92 -21.84 8.16
C GLY A 83 -3.01 -20.66 7.86
N VAL A 84 -1.77 -20.75 8.35
CA VAL A 84 -0.71 -19.77 8.09
C VAL A 84 0.58 -20.53 7.79
N ILE A 85 1.32 -20.09 6.78
CA ILE A 85 2.73 -20.41 6.63
C ILE A 85 3.52 -19.11 6.58
N TYR A 86 4.61 -19.03 7.33
CA TYR A 86 5.41 -17.81 7.42
C TYR A 86 6.91 -18.08 7.36
N ASN A 87 7.66 -17.09 6.89
CA ASN A 87 9.09 -17.16 6.74
C ASN A 87 9.79 -16.70 8.02
N LYS A 88 10.68 -17.53 8.56
CA LYS A 88 11.45 -17.23 9.77
C LYS A 88 12.53 -16.18 9.56
N SER A 89 13.04 -16.06 8.34
CA SER A 89 14.10 -15.12 8.03
C SER A 89 13.51 -13.73 7.81
N PRO A 90 14.03 -12.68 8.47
CA PRO A 90 13.61 -11.32 8.21
C PRO A 90 14.09 -10.88 6.82
N VAL A 91 13.26 -10.14 6.09
CA VAL A 91 13.59 -9.64 4.74
C VAL A 91 14.41 -8.37 4.88
N LEU A 92 15.68 -8.43 4.48
CA LEU A 92 16.59 -7.28 4.55
C LEU A 92 16.62 -6.46 3.26
N SER A 93 16.04 -7.01 2.18
CA SER A 93 15.94 -6.35 0.88
C SER A 93 14.99 -5.14 0.97
N ARG A 94 15.45 -3.98 0.51
CA ARG A 94 14.65 -2.74 0.48
C ARG A 94 13.61 -2.75 -0.64
N ASP A 95 13.96 -3.36 -1.76
CA ASP A 95 13.18 -3.45 -2.97
C ASP A 95 13.08 -4.92 -3.38
N TRP A 96 11.87 -5.39 -3.62
CA TRP A 96 11.62 -6.82 -3.82
C TRP A 96 10.40 -7.08 -4.70
N GLU A 97 10.42 -8.24 -5.35
CA GLU A 97 9.33 -8.79 -6.12
C GLU A 97 9.02 -10.20 -5.61
N ILE A 98 7.74 -10.49 -5.36
CA ILE A 98 7.29 -11.84 -5.09
C ILE A 98 6.42 -12.33 -6.25
N THR A 99 6.55 -13.61 -6.59
CA THR A 99 5.63 -14.31 -7.47
C THR A 99 4.94 -15.42 -6.70
N LEU A 100 3.63 -15.36 -6.58
CA LEU A 100 2.78 -16.37 -5.98
C LEU A 100 2.05 -17.14 -7.09
N SER A 101 2.21 -18.45 -7.12
CA SER A 101 1.32 -19.35 -7.85
C SER A 101 0.45 -20.07 -6.83
N PHE A 102 -0.87 -19.99 -7.02
CA PHE A 102 -1.84 -20.43 -6.02
C PHE A 102 -3.05 -21.09 -6.68
N SER A 103 -3.94 -21.69 -5.89
CA SER A 103 -5.21 -22.21 -6.36
C SER A 103 -6.27 -22.02 -5.27
N VAL A 104 -7.43 -21.50 -5.66
CA VAL A 104 -8.61 -21.40 -4.79
C VAL A 104 -9.73 -22.21 -5.40
N THR A 105 -10.17 -23.26 -4.71
CA THR A 105 -11.17 -24.19 -5.23
C THR A 105 -12.21 -24.56 -4.19
N GLY A 106 -13.46 -24.68 -4.62
CA GLY A 106 -14.54 -25.18 -3.76
C GLY A 106 -15.77 -25.54 -4.56
N THR A 107 -16.90 -25.66 -3.88
CA THR A 107 -18.16 -26.08 -4.52
C THR A 107 -18.62 -25.04 -5.57
N LYS A 108 -19.24 -25.53 -6.64
CA LYS A 108 -19.85 -24.69 -7.66
C LYS A 108 -21.13 -24.06 -7.09
N GLY A 109 -21.08 -22.76 -6.82
CA GLY A 109 -22.17 -22.03 -6.19
C GLY A 109 -21.78 -20.59 -5.84
N LYS A 110 -22.79 -19.78 -5.50
CA LYS A 110 -22.61 -18.36 -5.12
C LYS A 110 -22.16 -18.17 -3.66
N LEU A 111 -22.21 -19.24 -2.86
CA LEU A 111 -21.82 -19.24 -1.46
C LEU A 111 -20.44 -19.89 -1.32
N HIS A 112 -19.42 -19.06 -1.10
CA HIS A 112 -18.02 -19.43 -0.95
C HIS A 112 -17.29 -18.31 -0.19
N GLY A 113 -16.17 -18.64 0.46
CA GLY A 113 -15.46 -17.69 1.32
C GLY A 113 -14.30 -18.32 2.09
N ASP A 114 -13.50 -17.55 2.81
CA ASP A 114 -13.49 -16.07 2.75
C ASP A 114 -12.36 -15.62 1.81
N GLY A 115 -11.20 -16.27 1.89
CA GLY A 115 -10.12 -16.08 0.93
C GLY A 115 -8.75 -16.36 1.53
N MET A 116 -7.73 -15.74 0.93
CA MET A 116 -6.35 -15.84 1.39
C MET A 116 -5.65 -14.48 1.38
N ALA A 117 -4.54 -14.38 2.08
CA ALA A 117 -3.77 -13.15 2.17
C ALA A 117 -2.25 -13.40 2.09
N ILE A 118 -1.54 -12.43 1.52
CA ILE A 118 -0.09 -12.34 1.50
C ILE A 118 0.31 -11.22 2.45
N TRP A 119 1.28 -11.47 3.31
CA TRP A 119 1.69 -10.58 4.38
C TRP A 119 3.16 -10.25 4.28
N TYR A 120 3.49 -9.02 4.66
CA TYR A 120 4.83 -8.59 5.03
C TYR A 120 4.73 -7.83 6.36
N VAL A 121 4.95 -8.53 7.48
CA VAL A 121 4.55 -8.07 8.82
C VAL A 121 5.64 -8.28 9.86
N LYS A 122 5.61 -7.44 10.91
CA LYS A 122 6.59 -7.49 12.00
C LYS A 122 6.49 -8.77 12.81
N GLU A 123 5.27 -9.18 13.13
CA GLU A 123 4.97 -10.28 14.04
C GLU A 123 3.91 -11.19 13.43
N ILE A 124 4.05 -12.49 13.68
CA ILE A 124 3.15 -13.52 13.18
C ILE A 124 2.26 -13.97 14.34
N ASN A 125 1.08 -13.35 14.42
CA ASN A 125 0.07 -13.67 15.42
C ASN A 125 -1.22 -14.07 14.71
N ARG A 126 -1.81 -15.21 15.10
CA ARG A 126 -3.09 -15.68 14.54
C ARG A 126 -4.24 -14.75 14.90
N GLY A 127 -5.21 -14.61 14.00
CA GLY A 127 -6.40 -13.81 14.22
C GLY A 127 -7.42 -13.88 13.09
N SER A 128 -8.39 -12.98 13.12
CA SER A 128 -9.56 -12.97 12.22
C SER A 128 -9.30 -12.37 10.84
N ALA A 129 -8.22 -11.61 10.64
CA ALA A 129 -7.90 -11.02 9.34
C ALA A 129 -7.22 -12.06 8.45
N PHE A 130 -8.03 -12.86 7.75
CA PHE A 130 -7.58 -13.95 6.87
C PHE A 130 -6.60 -14.93 7.54
N GLY A 131 -6.64 -15.07 8.86
CA GLY A 131 -5.77 -15.95 9.65
C GLY A 131 -4.72 -15.25 10.50
N LEU A 132 -4.45 -13.94 10.31
CA LEU A 132 -3.61 -13.14 11.19
C LEU A 132 -4.42 -12.10 12.00
N ILE A 133 -3.78 -11.47 12.98
CA ILE A 133 -4.41 -10.41 13.80
C ILE A 133 -4.86 -9.21 12.95
N SER A 134 -6.00 -8.62 13.32
CA SER A 134 -6.60 -7.47 12.62
C SER A 134 -5.80 -6.17 12.77
N LYS A 135 -5.03 -6.03 13.87
CA LYS A 135 -4.15 -4.89 14.16
C LYS A 135 -2.68 -5.22 13.88
N PHE A 136 -2.40 -5.72 12.69
CA PHE A 136 -1.04 -6.06 12.27
C PHE A 136 -0.19 -4.80 12.02
N LYS A 137 1.13 -4.96 12.07
CA LYS A 137 2.10 -3.93 11.67
C LYS A 137 2.85 -4.38 10.41
N GLY A 138 2.60 -3.74 9.28
CA GLY A 138 3.17 -4.08 7.98
C GLY A 138 2.19 -3.91 6.82
N LEU A 139 2.28 -4.81 5.84
CA LEU A 139 1.44 -4.88 4.64
C LEU A 139 0.64 -6.20 4.65
N GLY A 140 -0.64 -6.11 4.33
CA GLY A 140 -1.48 -7.24 3.92
C GLY A 140 -2.04 -7.02 2.52
N ILE A 141 -1.94 -8.02 1.64
CA ILE A 141 -2.59 -8.09 0.33
C ILE A 141 -3.63 -9.20 0.40
N PHE A 142 -4.90 -8.86 0.22
CA PHE A 142 -6.04 -9.74 0.39
C PHE A 142 -6.56 -10.20 -0.96
N LEU A 143 -6.79 -11.50 -1.09
CA LEU A 143 -7.45 -12.16 -2.22
C LEU A 143 -8.80 -12.64 -1.69
N ASP A 144 -9.76 -11.73 -1.74
CA ASP A 144 -11.04 -11.85 -1.07
C ASP A 144 -12.09 -12.43 -2.02
N THR A 145 -12.76 -13.50 -1.61
CA THR A 145 -13.72 -14.21 -2.44
C THR A 145 -15.17 -13.92 -2.08
N TYR A 146 -15.41 -13.26 -0.95
CA TYR A 146 -16.75 -13.03 -0.45
C TYR A 146 -16.98 -11.55 -0.18
N HIS A 147 -18.16 -11.03 -0.54
CA HIS A 147 -18.51 -9.63 -0.32
C HIS A 147 -19.28 -9.51 1.00
N ASN A 148 -18.60 -9.13 2.08
CA ASN A 148 -19.24 -8.88 3.38
C ASN A 148 -19.93 -7.51 3.42
N GLY A 149 -19.38 -6.53 2.70
CA GLY A 149 -19.92 -5.16 2.65
C GLY A 149 -21.27 -5.00 1.94
N ASN A 150 -21.75 -3.74 1.91
CA ASN A 150 -22.99 -3.37 1.22
C ASN A 150 -22.88 -3.70 -0.28
N LYS A 151 -23.81 -4.53 -0.78
CA LYS A 151 -23.92 -5.01 -2.17
C LYS A 151 -24.16 -3.93 -3.24
N GLY A 152 -24.03 -2.64 -2.91
CA GLY A 152 -24.16 -1.51 -3.81
C GLY A 152 -22.84 -0.89 -4.28
N SER A 153 -21.69 -1.49 -3.93
CA SER A 153 -20.39 -1.08 -4.48
C SER A 153 -20.19 -1.64 -5.90
N ASP A 154 -19.54 -0.88 -6.79
CA ASP A 154 -19.29 -1.26 -8.20
C ASP A 154 -18.31 -2.44 -8.37
N TYR A 155 -17.77 -2.97 -7.27
CA TYR A 155 -16.75 -4.01 -7.30
C TYR A 155 -17.37 -5.40 -7.41
N GLN A 156 -16.81 -6.21 -8.30
CA GLN A 156 -17.20 -7.61 -8.49
C GLN A 156 -16.18 -8.52 -7.80
N PHE A 157 -16.66 -9.38 -6.91
CA PHE A 157 -15.82 -10.36 -6.21
C PHE A 157 -15.61 -11.60 -7.08
N PRO A 158 -14.44 -12.27 -6.99
CA PRO A 158 -13.34 -12.03 -6.04
C PRO A 158 -12.54 -10.74 -6.30
N LEU A 159 -12.05 -10.13 -5.23
CA LEU A 159 -11.40 -8.83 -5.21
C LEU A 159 -9.98 -8.95 -4.66
N ILE A 160 -9.03 -8.26 -5.30
CA ILE A 160 -7.66 -8.11 -4.81
C ILE A 160 -7.46 -6.67 -4.35
N TYR A 161 -6.99 -6.50 -3.11
CA TYR A 161 -6.70 -5.19 -2.52
C TYR A 161 -5.63 -5.30 -1.43
N GLY A 162 -5.15 -4.16 -0.94
CA GLY A 162 -4.14 -4.12 0.12
C GLY A 162 -4.50 -3.23 1.29
N MET A 163 -3.77 -3.38 2.40
CA MET A 163 -3.79 -2.50 3.56
C MET A 163 -2.38 -2.40 4.13
N VAL A 164 -1.94 -1.17 4.40
CA VAL A 164 -0.71 -0.90 5.17
C VAL A 164 -1.14 -0.40 6.54
N ASN A 165 -0.53 -0.96 7.59
CA ASN A 165 -0.91 -0.69 8.95
C ASN A 165 0.32 -0.57 9.85
N ASP A 166 0.34 0.41 10.73
CA ASP A 166 1.38 0.61 11.75
C ASP A 166 1.07 -0.11 13.07
N GLY A 167 -0.09 -0.77 13.15
CA GLY A 167 -0.64 -1.43 14.33
C GLY A 167 -1.76 -0.64 15.02
N THR A 168 -2.08 0.57 14.55
CA THR A 168 -3.11 1.43 15.16
C THR A 168 -4.51 1.19 14.58
N LYS A 169 -4.59 0.83 13.30
CA LYS A 169 -5.86 0.57 12.61
C LYS A 169 -6.24 -0.90 12.74
N GLU A 170 -7.52 -1.18 12.59
CA GLU A 170 -8.05 -2.54 12.63
C GLU A 170 -8.61 -2.92 11.26
N TYR A 171 -8.23 -4.10 10.75
CA TYR A 171 -8.90 -4.70 9.61
C TYR A 171 -10.32 -5.11 10.01
N ASN A 172 -11.32 -4.51 9.38
CA ASN A 172 -12.72 -4.84 9.60
C ASN A 172 -13.18 -5.88 8.57
N ILE A 173 -13.46 -7.09 9.05
CA ILE A 173 -13.93 -8.20 8.23
C ILE A 173 -15.37 -8.02 7.72
N ASP A 174 -16.21 -7.28 8.44
CA ASP A 174 -17.62 -7.09 8.09
C ASP A 174 -17.80 -6.18 6.87
N ASN A 175 -16.75 -5.45 6.46
CA ASN A 175 -16.80 -4.51 5.35
C ASN A 175 -15.58 -4.59 4.42
N ASP A 176 -14.90 -5.73 4.40
CA ASP A 176 -13.78 -6.01 3.50
C ASP A 176 -12.64 -4.96 3.59
N GLY A 177 -12.39 -4.50 4.82
CA GLY A 177 -11.39 -3.48 5.13
C GLY A 177 -11.58 -2.16 4.36
N SER A 178 -12.80 -1.85 3.92
CA SER A 178 -13.06 -0.76 2.96
C SER A 178 -12.55 0.62 3.40
N SER A 179 -12.60 0.93 4.71
CA SER A 179 -12.10 2.21 5.26
C SER A 179 -10.59 2.27 5.43
N THR A 180 -9.91 1.12 5.43
CA THR A 180 -8.46 0.99 5.62
C THR A 180 -7.73 0.51 4.38
N ARG A 181 -8.45 0.35 3.26
CA ARG A 181 -7.91 -0.07 1.98
C ARG A 181 -6.86 0.91 1.46
N LEU A 182 -5.73 0.37 1.07
CA LEU A 182 -4.59 1.10 0.53
C LEU A 182 -5.00 1.89 -0.72
N GLY A 183 -4.92 3.22 -0.65
CA GLY A 183 -5.18 4.13 -1.78
C GLY A 183 -6.55 3.99 -2.45
N TYR A 184 -7.54 3.37 -1.80
CA TYR A 184 -8.84 2.99 -2.38
C TYR A 184 -8.73 2.18 -3.69
N LYS A 185 -7.58 1.56 -3.96
CA LYS A 185 -7.36 0.75 -5.15
C LYS A 185 -7.68 -0.71 -4.86
N SER A 186 -8.23 -1.36 -5.87
CA SER A 186 -8.51 -2.79 -5.90
C SER A 186 -8.69 -3.21 -7.36
N CYS A 187 -8.61 -4.51 -7.63
CA CYS A 187 -9.04 -5.05 -8.92
C CYS A 187 -9.88 -6.31 -8.74
N SER A 188 -10.92 -6.46 -9.57
CA SER A 188 -11.70 -7.70 -9.64
C SER A 188 -10.87 -8.76 -10.37
N ALA A 189 -10.77 -9.95 -9.79
CA ALA A 189 -9.97 -11.04 -10.33
C ALA A 189 -10.66 -12.39 -10.09
N TYR A 190 -11.18 -13.00 -11.15
CA TYR A 190 -11.95 -14.25 -11.05
C TYR A 190 -11.08 -15.50 -10.92
N PHE A 191 -10.27 -15.57 -9.86
CA PHE A 191 -9.26 -16.62 -9.65
C PHE A 191 -9.80 -17.95 -9.11
N ARG A 192 -11.04 -17.96 -8.61
CA ARG A 192 -11.67 -19.15 -8.02
C ARG A 192 -12.00 -20.19 -9.10
N ASN A 193 -11.78 -21.47 -8.79
CA ASN A 193 -12.08 -22.62 -9.65
C ASN A 193 -11.41 -22.56 -11.04
N LYS A 194 -10.28 -21.86 -11.16
CA LYS A 194 -9.41 -21.92 -12.35
C LYS A 194 -8.63 -23.22 -12.38
N LYS A 195 -8.07 -23.57 -13.55
CA LYS A 195 -7.24 -24.76 -13.71
C LYS A 195 -6.03 -24.64 -12.78
N LYS A 196 -5.78 -25.66 -11.96
CA LYS A 196 -4.64 -25.66 -11.03
C LYS A 196 -3.33 -25.37 -11.77
N GLY A 197 -2.60 -24.35 -11.31
CA GLY A 197 -1.38 -23.86 -11.95
C GLY A 197 -1.56 -22.74 -12.98
N SER A 198 -2.79 -22.28 -13.24
CA SER A 198 -3.05 -21.16 -14.17
C SER A 198 -3.19 -19.80 -13.49
N THR A 199 -3.21 -19.76 -12.15
CA THR A 199 -3.43 -18.55 -11.35
C THR A 199 -2.13 -18.09 -10.70
N ASN A 200 -1.67 -16.91 -11.11
CA ASN A 200 -0.43 -16.30 -10.66
C ASN A 200 -0.64 -14.84 -10.28
N LEU A 201 0.09 -14.39 -9.25
CA LEU A 201 0.11 -13.02 -8.77
C LEU A 201 1.56 -12.58 -8.59
N LEU A 202 1.89 -11.39 -9.08
CA LEU A 202 3.14 -10.71 -8.84
C LEU A 202 2.88 -9.50 -7.96
N LEU A 203 3.51 -9.46 -6.78
CA LEU A 203 3.51 -8.31 -5.89
C LEU A 203 4.92 -7.73 -5.87
N ARG A 204 5.04 -6.47 -6.26
CA ARG A 204 6.30 -5.76 -6.33
C ARG A 204 6.27 -4.57 -5.38
N TYR A 205 7.27 -4.49 -4.50
CA TYR A 205 7.59 -3.28 -3.74
C TYR A 205 8.90 -2.71 -4.26
N PHE A 206 8.81 -1.62 -5.03
CA PHE A 206 9.96 -1.01 -5.68
C PHE A 206 9.86 0.50 -5.62
N ASN A 207 10.92 1.16 -5.15
CA ASN A 207 11.00 2.61 -5.01
C ASN A 207 9.78 3.21 -4.28
N ASN A 208 9.40 2.59 -3.15
CA ASN A 208 8.23 2.99 -2.35
C ASN A 208 6.88 2.88 -3.08
N THR A 209 6.82 2.11 -4.16
CA THR A 209 5.59 1.80 -4.91
C THR A 209 5.23 0.33 -4.74
N ILE A 210 3.97 0.06 -4.39
CA ILE A 210 3.40 -1.28 -4.46
C ILE A 210 2.72 -1.44 -5.81
N SER A 211 3.04 -2.51 -6.54
CA SER A 211 2.38 -2.88 -7.79
C SER A 211 1.94 -4.33 -7.76
N ILE A 212 0.70 -4.58 -8.19
CA ILE A 212 0.12 -5.91 -8.31
C ILE A 212 -0.15 -6.21 -9.79
N TYR A 213 0.27 -7.40 -10.21
CA TYR A 213 -0.04 -7.95 -11.52
C TYR A 213 -0.56 -9.37 -11.36
N THR A 214 -1.37 -9.82 -12.31
CA THR A 214 -1.98 -11.14 -12.26
C THR A 214 -1.96 -11.82 -13.63
N ASP A 215 -1.91 -13.14 -13.61
CA ASP A 215 -2.31 -14.01 -14.71
C ASP A 215 -3.33 -14.98 -14.14
N ILE A 216 -4.61 -14.70 -14.35
CA ILE A 216 -5.71 -15.49 -13.79
C ILE A 216 -6.27 -16.49 -14.81
N ASP A 217 -6.13 -16.16 -16.09
CA ASP A 217 -6.66 -16.94 -17.20
C ASP A 217 -5.67 -17.97 -17.74
N GLY A 218 -4.42 -17.95 -17.26
CA GLY A 218 -3.36 -18.85 -17.69
C GLY A 218 -2.82 -18.49 -19.07
N GLU A 219 -2.82 -17.21 -19.41
CA GLU A 219 -2.29 -16.70 -20.68
C GLU A 219 -0.75 -16.67 -20.69
N GLY A 220 -0.12 -16.84 -19.53
CA GLY A 220 1.33 -16.81 -19.38
C GLY A 220 1.92 -15.41 -19.45
N LYS A 221 1.08 -14.36 -19.33
CA LYS A 221 1.45 -12.95 -19.40
C LYS A 221 0.88 -12.16 -18.23
N TRP A 222 1.64 -11.17 -17.76
CA TRP A 222 1.19 -10.29 -16.68
C TRP A 222 0.18 -9.26 -17.16
N LYS A 223 -0.95 -9.19 -16.46
CA LYS A 223 -1.94 -8.12 -16.56
C LYS A 223 -1.85 -7.24 -15.32
N LYS A 224 -1.81 -5.92 -15.48
CA LYS A 224 -1.79 -5.00 -14.34
C LYS A 224 -3.10 -5.05 -13.58
N CYS A 225 -3.03 -5.20 -12.25
CA CYS A 225 -4.17 -5.11 -11.35
C CYS A 225 -4.28 -3.67 -10.81
N PHE A 226 -3.29 -3.21 -10.05
CA PHE A 226 -3.17 -1.81 -9.62
C PHE A 226 -1.73 -1.48 -9.19
N ASN A 227 -1.41 -0.19 -9.10
CA ASN A 227 -0.21 0.31 -8.46
C ASN A 227 -0.52 1.50 -7.54
N ILE A 228 0.29 1.68 -6.51
CA ILE A 228 0.13 2.71 -5.48
C ILE A 228 1.53 3.18 -5.06
N ASP A 229 1.79 4.46 -5.25
CA ASP A 229 3.04 5.12 -4.86
C ASP A 229 2.99 5.57 -3.38
N ASN A 230 4.11 6.09 -2.88
CA ASN A 230 4.23 6.66 -1.54
C ASN A 230 3.86 5.70 -0.40
N VAL A 231 4.20 4.42 -0.57
CA VAL A 231 4.10 3.40 0.46
C VAL A 231 5.44 3.20 1.14
N LEU A 232 5.46 3.40 2.45
CA LEU A 232 6.64 3.19 3.28
C LEU A 232 6.49 1.88 4.02
N LEU A 233 7.45 0.98 3.83
CA LEU A 233 7.59 -0.27 4.59
C LEU A 233 9.00 -0.33 5.20
N PRO A 234 9.19 -0.84 6.41
CA PRO A 234 10.51 -1.10 6.96
C PRO A 234 11.14 -2.35 6.36
N ILE A 235 12.46 -2.47 6.43
CA ILE A 235 13.13 -3.77 6.29
C ILE A 235 13.11 -4.53 7.63
N GLY A 236 13.34 -5.83 7.58
CA GLY A 236 13.42 -6.68 8.77
C GLY A 236 12.10 -7.33 9.21
N TYR A 237 11.03 -7.21 8.41
CA TYR A 237 9.77 -7.91 8.65
C TYR A 237 9.76 -9.27 7.94
N HIS A 238 8.70 -10.04 8.15
CA HIS A 238 8.56 -11.42 7.71
C HIS A 238 7.47 -11.56 6.65
N PHE A 239 7.72 -12.39 5.63
CA PHE A 239 6.66 -12.83 4.73
C PHE A 239 5.78 -13.88 5.42
N ALA A 240 4.48 -13.81 5.19
CA ALA A 240 3.56 -14.89 5.51
C ALA A 240 2.46 -15.00 4.46
N ILE A 241 1.84 -16.16 4.41
CA ILE A 241 0.67 -16.43 3.57
C ILE A 241 -0.33 -17.16 4.45
N SER A 242 -1.58 -16.73 4.41
CA SER A 242 -2.63 -17.30 5.25
C SER A 242 -3.92 -17.51 4.47
N GLY A 243 -4.72 -18.46 4.92
CA GLY A 243 -6.06 -18.75 4.39
C GLY A 243 -7.06 -18.83 5.54
N HIS A 244 -8.29 -18.43 5.28
CA HIS A 244 -9.37 -18.44 6.26
C HIS A 244 -10.70 -18.86 5.64
N THR A 245 -11.48 -19.62 6.40
CA THR A 245 -12.86 -19.96 6.08
C THR A 245 -13.75 -19.69 7.29
N GLY A 246 -14.86 -18.98 7.06
CA GLY A 246 -15.92 -18.78 8.04
C GLY A 246 -17.03 -19.83 7.89
N ASP A 247 -18.28 -19.37 7.85
CA ASP A 247 -19.44 -20.19 7.50
C ASP A 247 -19.40 -20.66 6.04
N LEU A 248 -18.74 -19.86 5.20
CA LEU A 248 -18.41 -20.19 3.83
C LEU A 248 -16.96 -20.66 3.76
N HIS A 249 -16.68 -21.51 2.78
CA HIS A 249 -15.40 -22.18 2.70
C HIS A 249 -14.92 -22.36 1.25
N ASP A 250 -13.60 -22.36 1.12
CA ASP A 250 -12.85 -22.77 -0.05
C ASP A 250 -11.56 -23.46 0.41
N THR A 251 -11.01 -24.29 -0.46
CA THR A 251 -9.63 -24.77 -0.34
C THR A 251 -8.69 -23.70 -0.87
N HIS A 252 -7.68 -23.33 -0.08
CA HIS A 252 -6.65 -22.37 -0.46
C HIS A 252 -5.29 -23.09 -0.51
N ASP A 253 -4.75 -23.25 -1.71
CA ASP A 253 -3.50 -23.97 -1.95
C ASP A 253 -2.41 -23.02 -2.50
N ILE A 254 -1.20 -23.08 -1.94
CA ILE A 254 0.02 -22.44 -2.45
C ILE A 254 0.77 -23.46 -3.30
N LEU A 255 0.98 -23.15 -4.58
CA LEU A 255 1.76 -23.98 -5.49
C LEU A 255 3.23 -23.59 -5.52
N SER A 256 3.52 -22.28 -5.40
CA SER A 256 4.87 -21.75 -5.19
C SER A 256 4.85 -20.31 -4.73
N PHE A 257 5.83 -19.92 -3.93
CA PHE A 257 6.13 -18.53 -3.57
C PHE A 257 7.60 -18.28 -3.90
N ARG A 258 7.92 -17.28 -4.71
CA ARG A 258 9.32 -16.93 -5.00
C ARG A 258 9.54 -15.48 -4.69
N MET A 259 10.66 -15.17 -4.06
CA MET A 259 11.08 -13.82 -3.77
C MET A 259 12.35 -13.50 -4.55
N TYR A 260 12.37 -12.32 -5.16
CA TYR A 260 13.50 -11.75 -5.84
C TYR A 260 13.83 -10.39 -5.24
N GLU A 261 15.11 -10.18 -4.94
CA GLU A 261 15.63 -8.87 -4.53
C GLU A 261 15.94 -8.03 -5.77
N LEU A 262 15.50 -6.78 -5.75
CA LEU A 262 15.70 -5.85 -6.84
C LEU A 262 16.85 -4.90 -6.50
N ASP A 263 17.82 -4.77 -7.42
CA ASP A 263 18.85 -3.75 -7.31
C ASP A 263 18.24 -2.37 -7.61
N PHE A 264 18.27 -1.48 -6.63
CA PHE A 264 17.92 -0.09 -6.80
C PHE A 264 18.90 0.82 -6.07
N VAL A 265 19.61 1.64 -6.84
CA VAL A 265 20.55 2.62 -6.28
C VAL A 265 19.73 3.83 -5.81
N ARG A 266 19.56 3.96 -4.50
CA ARG A 266 18.92 5.13 -3.90
C ARG A 266 19.95 6.26 -3.79
N PRO A 267 19.62 7.48 -4.25
CA PRO A 267 20.52 8.61 -4.08
C PRO A 267 20.64 8.94 -2.60
N ASP A 268 21.88 9.01 -2.11
CA ASP A 268 22.20 9.22 -0.70
C ASP A 268 21.76 10.63 -0.27
N LYS A 269 20.67 10.71 0.50
CA LYS A 269 20.21 11.95 1.12
C LYS A 269 20.66 11.88 2.58
N GLY A 270 21.70 12.65 2.94
CA GLY A 270 22.43 12.56 4.21
C GLY A 270 21.66 12.73 5.54
N ASN A 271 20.33 12.72 5.53
CA ASN A 271 19.44 12.70 6.71
C ASN A 271 18.32 11.62 6.59
N GLU A 272 18.55 10.52 5.87
CA GLU A 272 17.54 9.46 5.75
C GLU A 272 17.37 8.66 7.05
N ILE A 273 16.11 8.49 7.47
CA ILE A 273 15.72 7.55 8.53
C ILE A 273 16.18 6.16 8.11
N SER A 274 16.82 5.43 9.03
CA SER A 274 17.21 4.03 8.80
C SER A 274 16.04 3.22 8.26
N SER A 275 16.29 2.39 7.25
CA SER A 275 15.26 1.56 6.64
C SER A 275 14.57 0.60 7.63
N TYR A 276 15.21 0.30 8.77
CA TYR A 276 14.64 -0.49 9.87
C TYR A 276 13.61 0.29 10.69
N ASP A 277 13.77 1.61 10.80
CA ASP A 277 12.99 2.48 11.69
C ASP A 277 11.75 3.08 11.00
N ILE A 278 11.53 2.73 9.74
CA ILE A 278 10.38 3.19 8.97
C ILE A 278 9.08 2.65 9.57
N ILE A 279 8.16 3.54 9.90
CA ILE A 279 6.80 3.17 10.30
C ILE A 279 6.01 2.80 9.04
N PRO A 280 5.38 1.61 8.98
CA PRO A 280 4.57 1.22 7.84
C PRO A 280 3.40 2.20 7.64
N GLN A 281 3.38 2.90 6.52
CA GLN A 281 2.29 3.84 6.23
C GLN A 281 2.15 4.10 4.73
N TYR A 282 0.95 4.51 4.35
CA TYR A 282 0.65 5.09 3.05
C TYR A 282 0.48 6.59 3.21
N LEU A 283 1.25 7.36 2.46
CA LEU A 283 1.17 8.82 2.46
C LEU A 283 0.22 9.26 1.35
N ASP A 284 -1.05 9.50 1.71
CA ASP A 284 -2.03 10.03 0.76
C ASP A 284 -1.73 11.50 0.46
N GLU A 285 -1.22 11.77 -0.75
CA GLU A 285 -0.90 13.13 -1.20
C GLU A 285 -2.12 14.04 -1.15
N LYS A 286 -3.31 13.53 -1.49
CA LYS A 286 -4.55 14.32 -1.57
C LYS A 286 -5.08 14.68 -0.18
N GLU A 287 -4.98 13.76 0.79
CA GLU A 287 -5.36 14.06 2.17
C GLU A 287 -4.40 15.09 2.79
N ASN A 288 -3.11 14.99 2.49
CA ASN A 288 -2.10 15.94 2.97
C ASN A 288 -2.29 17.33 2.37
N GLU A 289 -2.60 17.43 1.07
CA GLU A 289 -2.91 18.71 0.42
C GLU A 289 -4.18 19.37 1.02
N ILE A 290 -5.22 18.60 1.31
CA ILE A 290 -6.43 19.11 1.97
C ILE A 290 -6.11 19.63 3.39
N LYS A 291 -5.26 18.91 4.14
CA LYS A 291 -4.82 19.34 5.47
C LYS A 291 -4.00 20.62 5.41
N SER A 292 -3.04 20.74 4.49
CA SER A 292 -2.23 21.95 4.35
C SER A 292 -3.07 23.16 3.95
N ILE A 293 -4.00 23.02 3.00
CA ILE A 293 -4.94 24.09 2.63
C ILE A 293 -5.78 24.55 3.84
N ARG A 294 -6.23 23.61 4.67
CA ARG A 294 -7.01 23.93 5.88
C ARG A 294 -6.19 24.69 6.92
N GLU A 295 -4.96 24.26 7.17
CA GLU A 295 -4.04 24.93 8.10
C GLU A 295 -3.66 26.33 7.61
N ASP A 296 -3.40 26.50 6.31
CA ASP A 296 -3.11 27.81 5.71
C ASP A 296 -4.30 28.77 5.85
N ASN A 297 -5.52 28.29 5.60
CA ASN A 297 -6.73 29.10 5.78
C ASN A 297 -6.94 29.50 7.25
N PHE A 298 -6.68 28.60 8.20
CA PHE A 298 -6.78 28.89 9.63
C PHE A 298 -5.72 29.91 10.08
N SER A 299 -4.47 29.75 9.63
CA SER A 299 -3.35 30.66 9.91
C SER A 299 -3.59 32.05 9.31
N SER A 300 -4.10 32.11 8.08
CA SER A 300 -4.45 33.37 7.40
C SER A 300 -5.56 34.12 8.14
N GLY A 301 -6.64 33.43 8.53
CA GLY A 301 -7.74 34.03 9.29
C GLY A 301 -7.29 34.60 10.64
N LEU A 302 -6.43 33.88 11.37
CA LEU A 302 -5.88 34.34 12.64
C LEU A 302 -4.98 35.57 12.48
N LYS A 303 -4.14 35.60 11.44
CA LYS A 303 -3.28 36.76 11.13
C LYS A 303 -4.10 38.02 10.81
N ILE A 304 -5.17 37.88 10.02
CA ILE A 304 -6.07 38.98 9.66
C ILE A 304 -6.77 39.52 10.92
N PHE A 305 -7.26 38.64 11.80
CA PHE A 305 -7.89 39.04 13.05
C PHE A 305 -6.95 39.81 13.99
N ILE A 306 -5.70 39.35 14.14
CA ILE A 306 -4.69 40.02 14.96
C ILE A 306 -4.34 41.40 14.40
N LEU A 307 -4.17 41.54 13.09
CA LEU A 307 -3.92 42.82 12.43
C LEU A 307 -5.06 43.82 12.67
N PHE A 308 -6.31 43.36 12.55
CA PHE A 308 -7.48 44.20 12.81
C PHE A 308 -7.53 44.67 14.27
N PHE A 309 -7.21 43.79 15.23
CA PHE A 309 -7.16 44.14 16.65
C PHE A 309 -6.07 45.18 16.96
N ILE A 310 -4.88 45.04 16.37
CA ILE A 310 -3.79 46.03 16.50
C ILE A 310 -4.21 47.38 15.92
N MET A 311 -4.86 47.39 14.76
CA MET A 311 -5.36 48.63 14.15
C MET A 311 -6.37 49.36 15.04
N ILE A 312 -7.28 48.62 15.68
CA ILE A 312 -8.23 49.21 16.64
C ILE A 312 -7.49 49.80 17.84
N LEU A 313 -6.51 49.09 18.41
CA LEU A 313 -5.71 49.59 19.53
C LEU A 313 -4.98 50.88 19.18
N VAL A 314 -4.36 50.95 17.99
CA VAL A 314 -3.67 52.16 17.50
C VAL A 314 -4.65 53.32 17.35
N MET A 315 -5.85 53.07 16.79
CA MET A 315 -6.90 54.07 16.66
C MET A 315 -7.39 54.58 18.02
N CYS A 316 -7.63 53.69 18.98
CA CYS A 316 -8.02 54.07 20.34
C CYS A 316 -6.94 54.90 21.02
N PHE A 317 -5.67 54.55 20.84
CA PHE A 317 -4.53 55.30 21.38
C PHE A 317 -4.46 56.70 20.76
N ALA A 318 -4.58 56.81 19.42
CA ALA A 318 -4.57 58.09 18.73
C ALA A 318 -5.72 59.00 19.18
N ILE A 319 -6.93 58.45 19.36
CA ILE A 319 -8.09 59.20 19.88
C ILE A 319 -7.84 59.67 21.32
N TYR A 320 -7.35 58.79 22.20
CA TYR A 320 -7.06 59.12 23.59
C TYR A 320 -6.07 60.30 23.70
N TYR A 321 -4.92 60.21 23.04
CA TYR A 321 -3.92 61.28 23.04
C TYR A 321 -4.39 62.55 22.31
N GLY A 322 -5.21 62.41 21.26
CA GLY A 322 -5.82 63.54 20.57
C GLY A 322 -6.75 64.34 21.48
N LEU A 323 -7.58 63.66 22.29
CA LEU A 323 -8.47 64.30 23.26
C LEU A 323 -7.69 64.96 24.41
N GLU A 324 -6.64 64.31 24.91
CA GLU A 324 -5.75 64.86 25.95
C GLU A 324 -5.03 66.12 25.45
N TYR A 325 -4.50 66.10 24.22
CA TYR A 325 -3.89 67.25 23.57
C TYR A 325 -4.88 68.41 23.38
N TYR A 326 -6.11 68.10 22.95
CA TYR A 326 -7.16 69.09 22.74
C TYR A 326 -7.59 69.76 24.05
N LYS A 327 -7.82 68.98 25.12
CA LYS A 327 -8.12 69.50 26.47
C LYS A 327 -7.02 70.43 26.98
N ASN A 328 -5.77 69.99 26.90
CA ASN A 328 -4.62 70.79 27.32
C ASN A 328 -4.48 72.11 26.53
N ARG A 329 -4.90 72.13 25.26
CA ARG A 329 -4.91 73.36 24.44
C ARG A 329 -5.99 74.34 24.89
N ILE A 330 -7.19 73.85 25.23
CA ILE A 330 -8.29 74.67 25.75
C ILE A 330 -7.92 75.31 27.08
N GLU A 331 -7.36 74.55 28.02
CA GLU A 331 -6.92 75.10 29.31
C GLU A 331 -5.85 76.20 29.15
N LYS A 332 -4.92 76.05 28.18
CA LYS A 332 -3.94 77.08 27.86
C LYS A 332 -4.55 78.32 27.20
N SER A 333 -5.65 78.20 26.44
CA SER A 333 -6.34 79.38 25.88
C SER A 333 -7.14 80.16 26.92
N HIS A 334 -7.66 79.50 27.96
CA HIS A 334 -8.38 80.18 29.05
C HIS A 334 -7.46 80.93 30.04
N LYS A 335 -6.18 80.54 30.14
CA LYS A 335 -5.18 81.23 31.00
C LYS A 335 -4.59 82.53 30.41
N ARG A 336 -5.08 83.00 29.24
CA ARG A 336 -4.64 84.26 28.62
C ARG A 336 -5.60 85.44 28.83
N PHE A 337 -6.68 85.26 29.62
CA PHE A 337 -7.71 86.27 29.86
C PHE A 337 -7.91 86.64 31.35
N TYR A 338 -6.93 86.38 32.20
CA TYR A 338 -6.85 86.97 33.54
C TYR A 338 -5.55 87.74 33.71
#